data_AF-A0AAV6SXQ9-F1
#
_entry.id   AF-A0AAV6SXQ9-F1
#
_cell.length_a   1.000
_cell.length_b   1.000
_cell.length_c   1.000
_cell.angle_alpha   90.00
_cell.angle_beta   90.00
_cell.angle_gamma   90.00
#
_symmetry.space_group_name_H-M   'P 1'
#
loop_
_entity.id
_entity.type
_entity.pdbx_description
1 polymer ?
#
loop_
_entity_poly.entity_id
_entity_poly.type
_entity_poly.pdbx_seq_one_letter_code
_entity_poly.pdbx_strand_id
1 'polypeptide(L)'
;MEEYAHSTYCPEGTKKMRENAQTKVSRAKVFVKYLCLGWPSLTVWDWTFLFNVPLLKFYPGLLRNVGLAPTTVALYVGQAISFLEHLRDTPPKHSRLKSVEVNVLVRELRTVYKDIGRKLVGHQSLVKQDEQQQLVSKEDLAQVLARAKMTQLLEDMKKAPVRDPRTHYRFFGYLAADLSAIYGHRSGVLTKMKVKEVKDAVGDEKAGYLVNVMEHKTVRKFGVAQIYLTQEEYGWCTEWLRLRQRAVPTNQYFFSTLGRGEAKDLIKYFRKAWSEMGLRGSPTLMDIRTLSPMIRRCASMWLHLCAMM
;
A
#
# COMPACT_ATOMS: atom_id res chain seq x y z
N MET A 1 3.14 -30.51 -1.99
CA MET A 1 2.99 -29.22 -1.26
C MET A 1 4.33 -28.58 -0.94
N GLU A 2 5.33 -29.34 -0.50
CA GLU A 2 6.69 -28.81 -0.24
C GLU A 2 7.37 -28.30 -1.50
N GLU A 3 7.26 -29.03 -2.62
CA GLU A 3 7.73 -28.58 -3.94
C GLU A 3 7.10 -27.24 -4.36
N TYR A 4 5.78 -27.08 -4.19
CA TYR A 4 5.12 -25.79 -4.41
C TYR A 4 5.66 -24.70 -3.47
N ALA A 5 5.92 -25.02 -2.20
CA ALA A 5 6.51 -24.08 -1.27
C ALA A 5 7.90 -23.60 -1.73
N HIS A 6 8.75 -24.52 -2.19
CA HIS A 6 10.04 -24.19 -2.80
C HIS A 6 9.88 -23.32 -4.05
N SER A 7 8.94 -23.64 -4.95
CA SER A 7 8.70 -22.85 -6.16
C SER A 7 8.26 -21.40 -5.87
N THR A 8 7.56 -21.18 -4.76
CA THR A 8 7.12 -19.83 -4.36
C THR A 8 8.14 -19.07 -3.51
N TYR A 9 9.18 -19.76 -3.02
CA TYR A 9 10.18 -19.19 -2.14
C TYR A 9 11.10 -18.25 -2.91
N CYS A 10 11.42 -17.11 -2.30
CA CYS A 10 12.33 -16.13 -2.87
C CYS A 10 13.51 -15.95 -1.92
N PRO A 11 14.65 -16.66 -2.16
CA PRO A 11 15.79 -16.66 -1.25
C PRO A 11 16.38 -15.26 -1.08
N GLU A 12 16.60 -14.56 -2.20
CA GLU A 12 17.06 -13.17 -2.24
C GLU A 12 15.93 -12.14 -2.05
N GLY A 13 14.75 -12.60 -1.64
CA GLY A 13 13.60 -11.74 -1.40
C GLY A 13 13.74 -10.94 -0.11
N THR A 14 13.04 -9.80 -0.01
CA THR A 14 12.91 -9.10 1.27
C THR A 14 12.15 -9.95 2.29
N LYS A 15 12.24 -9.63 3.60
CA LYS A 15 11.43 -10.29 4.65
C LYS A 15 9.95 -10.38 4.26
N LYS A 16 9.40 -9.29 3.69
CA LYS A 16 8.00 -9.24 3.27
C LYS A 16 7.69 -10.19 2.11
N MET A 17 8.62 -10.38 1.20
CA MET A 17 8.46 -11.33 0.10
C MET A 17 8.42 -12.77 0.61
N ARG A 18 9.27 -13.12 1.59
CA ARG A 18 9.27 -14.43 2.24
C ARG A 18 7.96 -14.68 3.00
N GLU A 19 7.47 -13.70 3.78
CA GLU A 19 6.15 -13.77 4.42
C GLU A 19 5.01 -13.98 3.40
N ASN A 20 5.07 -13.25 2.28
CA ASN A 20 4.08 -13.39 1.22
C ASN A 20 4.10 -14.80 0.61
N ALA A 21 5.28 -15.37 0.35
CA ALA A 21 5.44 -16.74 -0.14
C ALA A 21 4.79 -17.76 0.82
N GLN A 22 5.09 -17.66 2.12
CA GLN A 22 4.45 -18.49 3.15
C GLN A 22 2.92 -18.36 3.13
N THR A 23 2.42 -17.14 2.96
CA THR A 23 0.97 -16.90 2.88
C THR A 23 0.36 -17.52 1.62
N LYS A 24 1.05 -17.52 0.47
CA LYS A 24 0.59 -18.20 -0.76
C LYS A 24 0.43 -19.70 -0.51
N VAL A 25 1.45 -20.33 0.07
CA VAL A 25 1.44 -21.76 0.41
C VAL A 25 0.32 -22.09 1.39
N SER A 26 0.14 -21.27 2.44
CA SER A 26 -0.93 -21.46 3.42
C SER A 26 -2.32 -21.45 2.76
N ARG A 27 -2.59 -20.51 1.86
CA ARG A 27 -3.87 -20.45 1.12
C ARG A 27 -4.07 -21.67 0.21
N ALA A 28 -3.01 -22.13 -0.47
CA ALA A 28 -3.07 -23.35 -1.26
C ALA A 28 -3.36 -24.58 -0.40
N LYS A 29 -2.77 -24.68 0.82
CA LYS A 29 -3.10 -25.75 1.77
C LYS A 29 -4.58 -25.74 2.17
N VAL A 30 -5.15 -24.56 2.42
CA VAL A 30 -6.59 -24.43 2.72
C VAL A 30 -7.44 -24.92 1.55
N PHE A 31 -7.09 -24.56 0.32
CA PHE A 31 -7.79 -25.02 -0.88
C PHE A 31 -7.73 -26.55 -1.03
N VAL A 32 -6.54 -27.14 -0.90
CA VAL A 32 -6.37 -28.60 -0.98
C VAL A 32 -7.17 -29.31 0.10
N LYS A 33 -7.08 -28.85 1.36
CA LYS A 33 -7.86 -29.41 2.49
C LYS A 33 -9.36 -29.36 2.24
N TYR A 34 -9.85 -28.27 1.63
CA TYR A 34 -11.26 -28.16 1.30
C TYR A 34 -11.70 -29.21 0.28
N LEU A 35 -10.91 -29.42 -0.78
CA LEU A 35 -11.24 -30.43 -1.80
C LEU A 35 -11.17 -31.86 -1.25
N CYS A 36 -10.35 -32.12 -0.24
CA CYS A 36 -10.35 -33.40 0.47
C CYS A 36 -11.69 -33.73 1.15
N LEU A 37 -12.49 -32.72 1.56
CA LEU A 37 -13.78 -32.96 2.24
C LEU A 37 -14.81 -33.66 1.35
N GLY A 38 -14.68 -33.53 0.03
CA GLY A 38 -15.57 -34.18 -0.94
C GLY A 38 -15.19 -35.62 -1.26
N TRP A 39 -14.19 -36.20 -0.59
CA TRP A 39 -13.65 -37.51 -0.92
C TRP A 39 -13.83 -38.52 0.22
N PRO A 40 -14.64 -39.58 0.04
CA PRO A 40 -15.00 -40.52 1.12
C PRO A 40 -13.83 -41.36 1.65
N SER A 41 -12.80 -41.61 0.84
CA SER A 41 -11.64 -42.43 1.22
C SER A 41 -10.35 -41.89 0.61
N LEU A 42 -9.55 -41.18 1.41
CA LEU A 42 -8.17 -40.80 1.08
C LEU A 42 -7.22 -41.99 1.28
N THR A 43 -7.62 -43.18 0.85
CA THR A 43 -6.83 -44.42 1.01
C THR A 43 -5.71 -44.53 -0.01
N VAL A 44 -5.69 -43.66 -1.02
CA VAL A 44 -4.64 -43.61 -2.04
C VAL A 44 -4.00 -42.22 -2.01
N TRP A 45 -2.67 -42.19 -1.91
CA TRP A 45 -1.83 -40.98 -1.98
C TRP A 45 -1.78 -40.38 -3.40
N ASP A 46 -2.92 -40.24 -4.05
CA ASP A 46 -3.01 -39.65 -5.38
C ASP A 46 -3.72 -38.28 -5.35
N TRP A 47 -3.50 -37.50 -6.41
CA TRP A 47 -4.03 -36.14 -6.54
C TRP A 47 -5.37 -36.08 -7.28
N THR A 48 -6.01 -37.23 -7.55
CA THR A 48 -7.23 -37.29 -8.37
C THR A 48 -8.42 -36.64 -7.68
N PHE A 49 -8.45 -36.61 -6.34
CA PHE A 49 -9.46 -35.91 -5.55
C PHE A 49 -9.58 -34.41 -5.88
N LEU A 50 -8.53 -33.80 -6.47
CA LEU A 50 -8.58 -32.41 -6.92
C LEU A 50 -9.56 -32.20 -8.08
N PHE A 51 -9.86 -33.23 -8.86
CA PHE A 51 -10.82 -33.15 -9.97
C PHE A 51 -12.27 -33.20 -9.48
N ASN A 52 -12.63 -32.22 -8.65
CA ASN A 52 -13.98 -32.04 -8.12
C ASN A 52 -14.51 -30.65 -8.50
N VAL A 53 -14.97 -30.54 -9.75
CA VAL A 53 -15.52 -29.29 -10.31
C VAL A 53 -16.71 -28.74 -9.50
N PRO A 54 -17.69 -29.57 -9.05
CA PRO A 54 -18.78 -29.07 -8.22
C PRO A 54 -18.27 -28.38 -6.95
N LEU A 55 -17.41 -29.05 -6.17
CA LEU A 55 -16.91 -28.52 -4.91
C LEU A 55 -16.07 -27.24 -5.12
N LEU A 56 -15.26 -27.22 -6.16
CA LEU A 56 -14.46 -26.05 -6.57
C LEU A 56 -15.32 -24.80 -6.79
N LYS A 57 -16.50 -24.94 -7.41
CA LYS A 57 -17.44 -23.81 -7.61
C LYS A 57 -18.01 -23.26 -6.31
N PHE A 58 -18.15 -24.09 -5.28
CA PHE A 58 -18.63 -23.68 -3.95
C PHE A 58 -17.55 -23.09 -3.04
N TYR A 59 -16.27 -23.27 -3.38
CA TYR A 59 -15.15 -22.79 -2.56
C TYR A 59 -15.24 -21.31 -2.14
N PRO A 60 -15.56 -20.35 -3.04
CA PRO A 60 -15.71 -18.95 -2.63
C PRO A 60 -16.88 -18.72 -1.68
N GLY A 61 -17.94 -19.54 -1.78
CA GLY A 61 -19.10 -19.49 -0.88
C GLY A 61 -18.70 -19.86 0.54
N LEU A 62 -17.95 -20.96 0.71
CA LEU A 62 -17.40 -21.34 2.00
C LEU A 62 -16.54 -20.22 2.61
N LEU A 63 -15.62 -19.65 1.81
CA LEU A 63 -14.74 -18.58 2.27
C LEU A 63 -15.52 -17.34 2.76
N ARG A 64 -16.65 -17.02 2.12
CA ARG A 64 -17.56 -15.96 2.59
C ARG A 64 -18.29 -16.35 3.87
N ASN A 65 -18.77 -17.59 3.97
CA ASN A 65 -19.50 -18.07 5.15
C ASN A 65 -18.64 -18.08 6.42
N VAL A 66 -17.33 -18.27 6.29
CA VAL A 66 -16.38 -18.14 7.41
C VAL A 66 -15.95 -16.68 7.68
N GLY A 67 -16.61 -15.70 7.05
CA GLY A 67 -16.44 -14.27 7.32
C GLY A 67 -15.28 -13.59 6.59
N LEU A 68 -14.69 -14.20 5.55
CA LEU A 68 -13.61 -13.53 4.81
C LEU A 68 -14.13 -12.41 3.92
N ALA A 69 -13.45 -11.26 3.98
CA ALA A 69 -13.73 -10.13 3.11
C ALA A 69 -13.64 -10.51 1.62
N PRO A 70 -14.47 -9.94 0.74
CA PRO A 70 -14.49 -10.26 -0.70
C PRO A 70 -13.11 -10.19 -1.39
N THR A 71 -12.27 -9.22 -1.03
CA THR A 71 -10.90 -9.08 -1.56
C THR A 71 -10.00 -10.24 -1.12
N THR A 72 -10.15 -10.69 0.12
CA THR A 72 -9.46 -11.86 0.66
C THR A 72 -9.93 -13.12 -0.05
N VAL A 73 -11.23 -13.30 -0.29
CA VAL A 73 -11.78 -14.43 -1.06
C VAL A 73 -11.14 -14.50 -2.45
N ALA A 74 -11.05 -13.37 -3.16
CA ALA A 74 -10.37 -13.31 -4.46
C ALA A 74 -8.90 -13.76 -4.35
N LEU A 75 -8.17 -13.33 -3.31
CA LEU A 75 -6.78 -13.78 -3.10
C LEU A 75 -6.67 -15.30 -2.92
N TYR A 76 -7.58 -15.92 -2.15
CA TYR A 76 -7.58 -17.38 -1.96
C TYR A 76 -7.83 -18.12 -3.29
N VAL A 77 -8.84 -17.70 -4.05
CA VAL A 77 -9.14 -18.28 -5.37
C VAL A 77 -7.97 -18.08 -6.34
N GLY A 78 -7.34 -16.90 -6.35
CA GLY A 78 -6.16 -16.64 -7.17
C GLY A 78 -4.96 -17.53 -6.79
N GLN A 79 -4.73 -17.79 -5.50
CA GLN A 79 -3.65 -18.70 -5.08
C GLN A 79 -3.96 -20.17 -5.38
N ALA A 80 -5.23 -20.57 -5.40
CA ALA A 80 -5.64 -21.89 -5.85
C ALA A 80 -5.34 -22.09 -7.35
N ILE A 81 -5.60 -21.06 -8.18
CA ILE A 81 -5.22 -21.07 -9.61
C ILE A 81 -3.71 -21.25 -9.77
N SER A 82 -2.90 -20.43 -9.10
CA SER A 82 -1.43 -20.53 -9.19
C SER A 82 -0.90 -21.88 -8.72
N PHE A 83 -1.52 -22.48 -7.71
CA PHE A 83 -1.17 -23.83 -7.25
C PHE A 83 -1.47 -24.89 -8.32
N LEU A 84 -2.65 -24.85 -8.94
CA LEU A 84 -3.02 -25.81 -9.99
C LEU A 84 -2.18 -25.63 -11.26
N GLU A 85 -1.81 -24.39 -11.60
CA GLU A 85 -0.86 -24.12 -12.70
C GLU A 85 0.50 -24.76 -12.42
N HIS A 86 1.03 -24.61 -11.20
CA HIS A 86 2.25 -25.29 -10.81
C HIS A 86 2.11 -26.82 -10.84
N LEU A 87 0.99 -27.37 -10.35
CA LEU A 87 0.73 -28.81 -10.38
C LEU A 87 0.66 -29.36 -11.81
N ARG A 88 0.12 -28.58 -12.76
CA ARG A 88 0.10 -28.93 -14.18
C ARG A 88 1.51 -28.98 -14.76
N ASP A 89 2.31 -27.97 -14.45
CA ASP A 89 3.65 -27.81 -15.02
C ASP A 89 4.67 -28.76 -14.36
N THR A 90 4.41 -29.13 -13.10
CA THR A 90 5.27 -29.99 -12.27
C THR A 90 4.43 -31.08 -11.58
N PRO A 91 3.88 -32.06 -12.34
CA PRO A 91 3.02 -33.08 -11.76
C PRO A 91 3.82 -34.00 -10.81
N PRO A 92 3.30 -34.30 -9.61
CA PRO A 92 3.93 -35.23 -8.69
C PRO A 92 4.10 -36.61 -9.31
N LYS A 93 5.20 -37.30 -9.01
CA LYS A 93 5.58 -38.60 -9.64
C LYS A 93 4.49 -39.67 -9.60
N HIS A 94 3.64 -39.66 -8.57
CA HIS A 94 2.55 -40.62 -8.39
C HIS A 94 1.16 -40.04 -8.67
N SER A 95 1.09 -38.84 -9.25
CA SER A 95 -0.16 -38.21 -9.63
C SER A 95 -0.77 -38.91 -10.83
N ARG A 96 -1.99 -39.43 -10.67
CA ARG A 96 -2.83 -39.92 -11.78
C ARG A 96 -3.69 -38.82 -12.42
N LEU A 97 -3.64 -37.60 -11.88
CA LEU A 97 -4.37 -36.45 -12.38
C LEU A 97 -3.78 -36.00 -13.73
N LYS A 98 -4.59 -36.00 -14.78
CA LYS A 98 -4.16 -35.66 -16.14
C LYS A 98 -4.04 -34.15 -16.32
N SER A 99 -3.10 -33.70 -17.15
CA SER A 99 -2.94 -32.27 -17.47
C SER A 99 -4.22 -31.64 -18.03
N VAL A 100 -5.00 -32.39 -18.82
CA VAL A 100 -6.30 -31.95 -19.34
C VAL A 100 -7.31 -31.69 -18.21
N GLU A 101 -7.34 -32.54 -17.18
CA GLU A 101 -8.21 -32.36 -16.00
C GLU A 101 -7.80 -31.12 -15.21
N VAL A 102 -6.51 -30.89 -15.02
CA VAL A 102 -6.00 -29.67 -14.36
C VAL A 102 -6.37 -28.41 -15.16
N ASN A 103 -6.29 -28.45 -16.49
CA ASN A 103 -6.69 -27.33 -17.34
C ASN A 103 -8.18 -26.99 -17.19
N VAL A 104 -9.05 -28.01 -17.06
CA VAL A 104 -10.47 -27.80 -16.75
C VAL A 104 -10.64 -27.10 -15.40
N LEU A 105 -9.96 -27.56 -14.34
CA LEU A 105 -10.04 -26.94 -13.01
C LEU A 105 -9.56 -25.48 -13.02
N VAL A 106 -8.43 -25.20 -13.68
CA VAL A 106 -7.88 -23.84 -13.83
C VAL A 106 -8.87 -22.95 -14.59
N ARG A 107 -9.49 -23.44 -15.66
CA ARG A 107 -10.49 -22.70 -16.43
C ARG A 107 -11.71 -22.36 -15.57
N GLU A 108 -12.25 -23.33 -14.84
CA GLU A 108 -13.43 -23.13 -13.97
C GLU A 108 -13.11 -22.13 -12.84
N LEU A 109 -11.96 -22.25 -12.17
CA LEU A 109 -11.55 -21.27 -11.15
C LEU A 109 -11.35 -19.87 -11.75
N ARG A 110 -10.80 -19.75 -12.96
CA ARG A 110 -10.64 -18.45 -13.62
C ARG A 110 -11.99 -17.79 -13.91
N THR A 111 -13.01 -18.57 -14.30
CA THR A 111 -14.39 -18.06 -14.45
C THR A 111 -14.92 -17.54 -13.11
N VAL A 112 -14.83 -18.36 -12.07
CA VAL A 112 -15.21 -17.97 -10.70
C VAL A 112 -14.47 -16.72 -10.22
N TYR A 113 -13.16 -16.65 -10.47
CA TYR A 113 -12.32 -15.51 -10.11
C TYR A 113 -12.75 -14.23 -10.82
N LYS A 114 -13.08 -14.31 -12.12
CA LYS A 114 -13.60 -13.17 -12.90
C LYS A 114 -14.92 -12.66 -12.34
N ASP A 115 -15.83 -13.54 -11.96
CA ASP A 115 -17.13 -13.16 -11.41
C ASP A 115 -17.01 -12.48 -10.04
N ILE A 116 -16.11 -12.97 -9.19
CA ILE A 116 -15.75 -12.29 -7.93
C ILE A 116 -15.17 -10.90 -8.23
N GLY A 117 -14.27 -10.81 -9.21
CA GLY A 117 -13.65 -9.57 -9.65
C GLY A 117 -14.65 -8.53 -10.14
N ARG A 118 -15.63 -8.92 -10.97
CA ARG A 118 -16.68 -8.00 -11.46
C ARG A 118 -17.49 -7.41 -10.31
N LYS A 119 -17.93 -8.23 -9.36
CA LYS A 119 -18.68 -7.79 -8.17
C LYS A 119 -17.86 -6.86 -7.28
N LEU A 120 -16.57 -7.16 -7.10
CA LEU A 120 -15.62 -6.33 -6.35
C LEU A 120 -15.43 -4.95 -6.97
N VAL A 121 -15.17 -4.89 -8.27
CA VAL A 121 -14.91 -3.63 -8.98
C VAL A 121 -16.15 -2.74 -8.95
N GLY A 122 -17.35 -3.29 -9.20
CA GLY A 122 -18.60 -2.53 -9.12
C GLY A 122 -18.81 -1.90 -7.74
N HIS A 123 -18.64 -2.69 -6.67
CA HIS A 123 -18.80 -2.19 -5.30
C HIS A 123 -17.72 -1.16 -4.93
N GLN A 124 -16.45 -1.42 -5.28
CA GLN A 124 -15.35 -0.49 -5.00
C GLN A 124 -15.48 0.83 -5.75
N SER A 125 -16.00 0.82 -6.97
CA SER A 125 -16.22 2.04 -7.74
C SER A 125 -17.32 2.91 -7.13
N LEU A 126 -18.43 2.31 -6.68
CA LEU A 126 -19.54 3.03 -6.04
C LEU A 126 -19.12 3.64 -4.69
N VAL A 127 -18.46 2.87 -3.84
CA VAL A 127 -17.95 3.35 -2.54
C VAL A 127 -16.97 4.50 -2.74
N LYS A 128 -16.05 4.38 -3.71
CA LYS A 128 -15.09 5.45 -4.00
C LYS A 128 -15.76 6.71 -4.53
N GLN A 129 -16.80 6.61 -5.36
CA GLN A 129 -17.49 7.80 -5.86
C GLN A 129 -18.18 8.58 -4.74
N ASP A 130 -18.81 7.87 -3.80
CA ASP A 130 -19.48 8.49 -2.64
C ASP A 130 -18.47 9.16 -1.68
N GLU A 131 -17.37 8.47 -1.38
CA GLU A 131 -16.27 9.03 -0.57
C GLU A 131 -15.61 10.23 -1.25
N GLN A 132 -15.46 10.20 -2.58
CA GLN A 132 -14.83 11.27 -3.35
C GLN A 132 -15.64 12.57 -3.31
N GLN A 133 -16.97 12.51 -3.47
CA GLN A 133 -17.80 13.72 -3.47
C GLN A 133 -17.76 14.48 -2.14
N GLN A 134 -17.54 13.79 -1.01
CA GLN A 134 -17.47 14.42 0.31
C GLN A 134 -16.13 15.10 0.63
N LEU A 135 -15.09 14.80 -0.15
CA LEU A 135 -13.71 15.13 0.19
C LEU A 135 -13.16 16.30 -0.66
N VAL A 136 -13.44 16.36 -1.98
CA VAL A 136 -12.84 17.30 -2.97
C VAL A 136 -12.71 18.78 -2.54
N SER A 137 -13.60 19.30 -1.70
CA SER A 137 -13.52 20.70 -1.22
C SER A 137 -12.56 20.93 -0.05
N LYS A 138 -12.02 19.86 0.55
CA LYS A 138 -11.26 19.91 1.81
C LYS A 138 -9.76 19.74 1.61
N GLU A 139 -9.30 19.18 0.49
CA GLU A 139 -7.87 18.96 0.25
C GLU A 139 -7.11 20.25 -0.09
N ASP A 140 -7.68 21.11 -0.94
CA ASP A 140 -7.06 22.40 -1.27
C ASP A 140 -6.92 23.27 0.00
N LEU A 141 -7.93 23.21 0.87
CA LEU A 141 -7.89 23.86 2.18
C LEU A 141 -6.84 23.22 3.10
N ALA A 142 -6.69 21.90 3.10
CA ALA A 142 -5.68 21.20 3.89
C ALA A 142 -4.25 21.60 3.49
N GLN A 143 -4.00 21.77 2.19
CA GLN A 143 -2.70 22.22 1.69
C GLN A 143 -2.40 23.64 2.18
N VAL A 144 -3.30 24.59 1.95
CA VAL A 144 -3.12 26.00 2.35
C VAL A 144 -2.88 26.10 3.86
N LEU A 145 -3.69 25.40 4.66
CA LEU A 145 -3.57 25.39 6.12
C LEU A 145 -2.26 24.72 6.57
N ALA A 146 -1.81 23.67 5.88
CA ALA A 146 -0.57 23.00 6.24
C ALA A 146 0.66 23.86 5.98
N ARG A 147 0.72 24.52 4.81
CA ARG A 147 1.83 25.45 4.49
C ARG A 147 1.89 26.62 5.46
N ALA A 148 0.75 27.25 5.74
CA ALA A 148 0.67 28.35 6.71
C ALA A 148 1.16 27.94 8.11
N LYS A 149 1.00 26.66 8.49
CA LYS A 149 1.40 26.15 9.80
C LYS A 149 2.88 25.75 9.87
N MET A 150 3.53 25.47 8.75
CA MET A 150 4.82 24.78 8.75
C MET A 150 5.94 25.60 9.41
N THR A 151 6.04 26.89 9.06
CA THR A 151 7.02 27.79 9.65
C THR A 151 6.85 27.91 11.16
N GLN A 152 5.59 28.02 11.64
CA GLN A 152 5.30 28.05 13.08
C GLN A 152 5.74 26.75 13.77
N LEU A 153 5.50 25.58 13.17
CA LEU A 153 5.91 24.30 13.76
C LEU A 153 7.42 24.17 13.89
N LEU A 154 8.18 24.65 12.89
CA LEU A 154 9.65 24.67 12.98
C LEU A 154 10.14 25.60 14.10
N GLU A 155 9.49 26.75 14.30
CA GLU A 155 9.78 27.64 15.43
C GLU A 155 9.43 27.02 16.78
N ASP A 156 8.27 26.36 16.88
CA ASP A 156 7.88 25.62 18.08
C ASP A 156 8.89 24.51 18.41
N MET A 157 9.38 23.80 17.39
CA MET A 157 10.41 22.76 17.53
C MET A 157 11.76 23.30 17.98
N LYS A 158 12.14 24.51 17.55
CA LYS A 158 13.37 25.17 18.02
C LYS A 158 13.33 25.46 19.53
N LYS A 159 12.14 25.81 20.03
CA LYS A 159 11.89 26.17 21.44
C LYS A 159 11.59 24.95 22.32
N ALA A 160 11.07 23.88 21.73
CA ALA A 160 10.71 22.66 22.46
C ALA A 160 11.95 21.93 23.02
N PRO A 161 11.77 21.10 24.06
CA PRO A 161 12.80 20.18 24.50
C PRO A 161 13.29 19.32 23.34
N VAL A 162 14.61 19.07 23.32
CA VAL A 162 15.34 18.39 22.24
C VAL A 162 14.74 17.02 21.86
N ARG A 163 13.94 16.37 22.72
CA ARG A 163 13.30 15.08 22.46
C ARG A 163 11.79 15.11 22.55
N ASP A 164 11.13 16.23 22.28
CA ASP A 164 9.67 16.27 22.34
C ASP A 164 9.02 15.53 21.14
N PRO A 165 8.37 14.36 21.34
CA PRO A 165 7.68 13.66 20.27
C PRO A 165 6.52 14.45 19.68
N ARG A 166 5.90 15.34 20.48
CA ARG A 166 4.64 15.97 20.10
C ARG A 166 4.85 16.91 18.92
N THR A 167 5.84 17.80 19.01
CA THR A 167 6.19 18.72 17.93
C THR A 167 6.69 17.99 16.69
N HIS A 168 7.52 16.94 16.85
CA HIS A 168 8.00 16.12 15.73
C HIS A 168 6.85 15.44 14.95
N TYR A 169 5.93 14.79 15.67
CA TYR A 169 4.82 14.09 15.05
C TYR A 169 3.81 15.04 14.44
N ARG A 170 3.62 16.24 15.02
CA ARG A 170 2.81 17.29 14.38
C ARG A 170 3.41 17.74 13.07
N PHE A 171 4.71 18.07 13.04
CA PHE A 171 5.44 18.42 11.81
C PHE A 171 5.25 17.34 10.73
N PHE A 172 5.42 16.06 11.07
CA PHE A 172 5.20 14.96 10.11
C PHE A 172 3.77 14.87 9.59
N GLY A 173 2.77 15.11 10.44
CA GLY A 173 1.37 15.09 10.03
C GLY A 173 1.06 16.17 9.01
N TYR A 174 1.52 17.40 9.27
CA TYR A 174 1.33 18.54 8.38
C TYR A 174 2.10 18.39 7.07
N LEU A 175 3.37 17.94 7.11
CA LEU A 175 4.16 17.73 5.91
C LEU A 175 3.58 16.59 5.05
N ALA A 176 3.10 15.52 5.67
CA ALA A 176 2.44 14.44 4.95
C ALA A 176 1.12 14.90 4.29
N ALA A 177 0.38 15.83 4.91
CA ALA A 177 -0.82 16.41 4.34
C ALA A 177 -0.50 17.22 3.08
N ASP A 178 0.47 18.12 3.16
CA ASP A 178 0.93 18.96 2.04
C ASP A 178 1.42 18.10 0.86
N LEU A 179 2.39 17.21 1.10
CA LEU A 179 2.96 16.37 0.04
C LEU A 179 1.94 15.39 -0.58
N SER A 180 0.96 14.93 0.20
CA SER A 180 -0.05 13.98 -0.30
C SER A 180 -1.16 14.67 -1.08
N ALA A 181 -1.53 15.90 -0.71
CA ALA A 181 -2.51 16.70 -1.44
C ALA A 181 -2.00 17.06 -2.84
N ILE A 182 -0.75 17.50 -2.94
CA ILE A 182 -0.17 18.00 -4.20
C ILE A 182 0.30 16.85 -5.11
N TYR A 183 1.16 15.99 -4.57
CA TYR A 183 1.89 15.01 -5.38
C TYR A 183 1.25 13.61 -5.36
N GLY A 184 0.30 13.38 -4.45
CA GLY A 184 -0.41 12.12 -4.35
C GLY A 184 0.52 10.94 -4.06
N HIS A 185 1.61 11.14 -3.30
CA HIS A 185 2.51 10.03 -2.99
C HIS A 185 1.84 8.98 -2.09
N ARG A 186 2.19 7.71 -2.30
CA ARG A 186 1.70 6.63 -1.44
C ARG A 186 2.38 6.75 -0.08
N SER A 187 1.66 6.44 1.00
CA SER A 187 2.21 6.42 2.36
C SER A 187 3.52 5.63 2.47
N GLY A 188 3.60 4.47 1.81
CA GLY A 188 4.80 3.63 1.81
C GLY A 188 6.02 4.23 1.09
N VAL A 189 5.85 5.27 0.26
CA VAL A 189 6.98 6.05 -0.28
C VAL A 189 7.45 7.03 0.79
N LEU A 190 6.54 7.78 1.41
CA LEU A 190 6.85 8.74 2.48
C LEU A 190 7.52 8.07 3.68
N THR A 191 6.95 6.98 4.21
CA THR A 191 7.51 6.31 5.40
C THR A 191 8.87 5.67 5.14
N LYS A 192 9.20 5.36 3.87
CA LYS A 192 10.47 4.76 3.48
C LYS A 192 11.54 5.77 3.08
N MET A 193 11.16 7.03 2.88
CA MET A 193 12.09 8.11 2.55
C MET A 193 13.21 8.20 3.59
N LYS A 194 14.45 8.17 3.12
CA LYS A 194 15.65 8.21 3.96
C LYS A 194 16.21 9.62 4.05
N VAL A 195 16.90 9.90 5.15
CA VAL A 195 17.64 11.16 5.37
C VAL A 195 18.67 11.38 4.29
N LYS A 196 19.39 10.33 3.89
CA LYS A 196 20.38 10.41 2.80
C LYS A 196 19.73 10.85 1.49
N GLU A 197 18.58 10.27 1.14
CA GLU A 197 17.85 10.61 -0.10
C GLU A 197 17.40 12.08 -0.12
N VAL A 198 17.04 12.65 1.03
CA VAL A 198 16.69 14.07 1.15
C VAL A 198 17.92 14.98 1.08
N LYS A 199 19.04 14.56 1.68
CA LYS A 199 20.31 15.31 1.59
C LYS A 199 20.88 15.30 0.17
N ASP A 200 20.75 14.17 -0.52
CA ASP A 200 21.23 13.96 -1.88
C ASP A 200 20.17 14.35 -2.93
N ALA A 201 19.19 15.19 -2.55
CA ALA A 201 18.16 15.66 -3.46
C ALA A 201 18.80 16.42 -4.63
N VAL A 202 18.32 16.15 -5.85
CA VAL A 202 18.85 16.75 -7.07
C VAL A 202 18.00 17.94 -7.46
N GLY A 203 18.60 19.11 -7.64
CA GLY A 203 17.89 20.30 -8.06
C GLY A 203 18.46 21.56 -7.45
N ASP A 204 17.74 22.66 -7.61
CA ASP A 204 18.11 23.98 -7.12
C ASP A 204 16.87 24.82 -6.79
N GLU A 205 17.10 26.05 -6.33
CA GLU A 205 16.04 26.97 -5.93
C GLU A 205 15.09 27.36 -7.06
N LYS A 206 15.56 27.34 -8.31
CA LYS A 206 14.77 27.73 -9.50
C LYS A 206 13.94 26.57 -10.03
N ALA A 207 14.54 25.37 -10.07
CA ALA A 207 13.93 24.17 -10.63
C ALA A 207 13.17 23.35 -9.59
N GLY A 208 13.35 23.60 -8.30
CA GLY A 208 12.91 22.73 -7.22
C GLY A 208 13.84 21.53 -7.04
N TYR A 209 13.55 20.70 -6.03
CA TYR A 209 14.38 19.58 -5.60
C TYR A 209 13.66 18.25 -5.81
N LEU A 210 14.38 17.25 -6.31
CA LEU A 210 13.89 15.89 -6.51
C LEU A 210 14.55 14.94 -5.50
N VAL A 211 13.73 14.37 -4.62
CA VAL A 211 14.13 13.31 -3.69
C VAL A 211 13.85 11.95 -4.33
N ASN A 212 14.91 11.17 -4.50
CA ASN A 212 14.85 9.83 -5.09
C ASN A 212 14.68 8.77 -4.00
N VAL A 213 13.46 8.26 -3.82
CA VAL A 213 13.14 7.20 -2.85
C VAL A 213 13.38 5.84 -3.48
N MET A 214 14.47 5.20 -3.07
CA MET A 214 15.00 3.98 -3.69
C MET A 214 14.32 2.71 -3.19
N GLU A 215 13.70 2.75 -2.00
CA GLU A 215 13.09 1.58 -1.38
C GLU A 215 11.58 1.76 -1.19
N HIS A 216 10.77 1.16 -2.07
CA HIS A 216 9.32 1.09 -1.88
C HIS A 216 8.71 -0.18 -2.48
N LYS A 217 7.46 -0.48 -2.11
CA LYS A 217 6.75 -1.73 -2.46
C LYS A 217 6.81 -2.11 -3.94
N THR A 218 6.89 -1.13 -4.83
CA THR A 218 6.77 -1.34 -6.28
C THR A 218 8.02 -0.92 -7.06
N VAL A 219 9.16 -0.73 -6.37
CA VAL A 219 10.40 -0.27 -7.01
C VAL A 219 10.85 -1.22 -8.13
N ARG A 220 10.71 -2.54 -7.93
CA ARG A 220 11.06 -3.54 -8.95
C ARG A 220 10.26 -3.42 -10.24
N LYS A 221 9.06 -2.84 -10.19
CA LYS A 221 8.16 -2.72 -11.35
C LYS A 221 8.19 -1.33 -11.99
N PHE A 222 8.31 -0.27 -11.18
CA PHE A 222 8.17 1.11 -11.65
C PHE A 222 9.43 1.95 -11.44
N GLY A 223 10.54 1.33 -11.03
CA GLY A 223 11.77 2.05 -10.70
C GLY A 223 11.61 2.92 -9.46
N VAL A 224 12.53 3.87 -9.32
CA VAL A 224 12.64 4.80 -8.19
C VAL A 224 11.41 5.71 -8.12
N ALA A 225 10.93 6.00 -6.90
CA ALA A 225 9.89 7.00 -6.71
C ALA A 225 10.53 8.38 -6.50
N GLN A 226 10.13 9.37 -7.30
CA GLN A 226 10.62 10.74 -7.19
C GLN A 226 9.59 11.60 -6.48
N ILE A 227 10.03 12.32 -5.44
CA ILE A 227 9.23 13.33 -4.75
C ILE A 227 9.80 14.69 -5.15
N TYR A 228 8.96 15.50 -5.78
CA TYR A 228 9.30 16.90 -6.05
C TYR A 228 9.03 17.74 -4.81
N LEU A 229 9.93 18.67 -4.53
CA LEU A 229 9.83 19.65 -3.46
C LEU A 229 10.12 21.04 -4.02
N THR A 230 9.32 22.03 -3.68
CA THR A 230 9.67 23.44 -3.90
C THR A 230 10.88 23.83 -3.04
N GLN A 231 11.47 25.01 -3.31
CA GLN A 231 12.53 25.56 -2.45
C GLN A 231 12.06 25.67 -0.99
N GLU A 232 10.82 26.11 -0.77
CA GLU A 232 10.23 26.25 0.56
C GLU A 232 10.07 24.89 1.26
N GLU A 233 9.50 23.91 0.56
CA GLU A 233 9.30 22.55 1.08
C GLU A 233 10.62 21.86 1.42
N TYR A 234 11.62 22.03 0.54
CA TYR A 234 12.97 21.54 0.78
C TYR A 234 13.61 22.25 1.98
N GLY A 235 13.41 23.57 2.11
CA GLY A 235 13.81 24.35 3.26
C GLY A 235 13.27 23.79 4.58
N TRP A 236 11.98 23.46 4.65
CA TRP A 236 11.39 22.81 5.83
C TRP A 236 12.04 21.46 6.14
N CYS A 237 12.30 20.65 5.10
CA CYS A 237 12.96 19.36 5.25
C CYS A 237 14.38 19.51 5.80
N THR A 238 15.17 20.45 5.27
CA THR A 238 16.54 20.70 5.72
C THR A 238 16.60 21.25 7.14
N GLU A 239 15.70 22.17 7.51
CA GLU A 239 15.65 22.70 8.89
C GLU A 239 15.24 21.61 9.87
N TRP A 240 14.27 20.76 9.52
CA TRP A 240 13.99 19.56 10.32
C TRP A 240 15.22 18.66 10.46
N LEU A 241 15.95 18.40 9.37
CA LEU A 241 17.18 17.59 9.41
C LEU A 241 18.26 18.22 10.29
N ARG A 242 18.29 19.55 10.44
CA ARG A 242 19.18 20.26 11.37
C ARG A 242 18.71 20.08 12.81
N LEU A 243 17.43 20.31 13.09
CA LEU A 243 16.85 20.19 14.43
C LEU A 243 16.93 18.77 14.97
N ARG A 244 16.70 17.75 14.14
CA ARG A 244 16.74 16.34 14.57
C ARG A 244 18.14 15.85 14.94
N GLN A 245 19.21 16.48 14.45
CA GLN A 245 20.60 16.12 14.82
C GLN A 245 20.84 16.29 16.32
N ARG A 246 20.13 17.23 16.95
CA ARG A 246 20.17 17.47 18.39
C ARG A 246 19.44 16.35 19.16
N ALA A 247 18.47 15.70 18.52
CA ALA A 247 17.34 15.03 19.16
C ALA A 247 17.43 13.49 19.27
N VAL A 248 17.86 12.78 18.23
CA VAL A 248 17.54 11.33 18.07
C VAL A 248 18.79 10.49 17.81
N PRO A 249 18.90 9.25 18.33
CA PRO A 249 19.80 8.27 17.72
C PRO A 249 19.48 8.17 16.23
N THR A 250 20.49 8.39 15.39
CA THR A 250 20.41 8.54 13.93
C THR A 250 19.89 7.28 13.25
N ASN A 251 18.57 7.12 13.19
CA ASN A 251 17.98 6.19 12.24
C ASN A 251 17.99 6.83 10.84
N GLN A 252 18.01 5.97 9.82
CA GLN A 252 18.15 6.39 8.42
C GLN A 252 16.88 7.02 7.82
N TYR A 253 15.72 6.94 8.48
CA TYR A 253 14.45 7.40 7.93
C TYR A 253 14.23 8.89 8.20
N PHE A 254 13.67 9.60 7.22
CA PHE A 254 13.29 11.00 7.36
C PHE A 254 12.05 11.13 8.26
N PHE A 255 10.98 10.41 7.92
CA PHE A 255 9.82 10.22 8.78
C PHE A 255 10.12 9.08 9.76
N SER A 256 10.45 9.41 11.00
CA SER A 256 10.93 8.42 11.98
C SER A 256 10.21 8.49 13.32
N THR A 257 10.11 7.35 14.00
CA THR A 257 9.76 7.34 15.44
C THR A 257 10.98 7.71 16.28
N LEU A 258 10.78 8.24 17.50
CA LEU A 258 11.86 8.62 18.45
C LEU A 258 12.69 7.41 18.95
N GLY A 259 13.35 6.67 18.05
CA GLY A 259 14.43 5.74 18.38
C GLY A 259 14.40 4.35 17.73
N ARG A 260 13.45 3.99 16.84
CA ARG A 260 13.34 2.56 16.42
C ARG A 260 13.10 2.27 14.92
N GLY A 261 12.85 3.26 14.07
CA GLY A 261 12.72 3.03 12.63
C GLY A 261 11.69 3.93 11.94
N GLU A 262 11.23 3.48 10.77
CA GLU A 262 10.24 4.19 9.94
C GLU A 262 8.98 4.59 10.74
N ALA A 263 8.39 5.73 10.40
CA ALA A 263 7.13 6.19 10.98
C ALA A 263 5.93 5.37 10.46
N LYS A 264 5.77 4.13 10.95
CA LYS A 264 4.60 3.28 10.60
C LYS A 264 3.25 3.92 10.94
N ASP A 265 3.25 4.78 11.95
CA ASP A 265 2.10 5.52 12.43
C ASP A 265 1.90 6.88 11.73
N LEU A 266 2.54 7.14 10.59
CA LEU A 266 2.41 8.42 9.87
C LEU A 266 0.95 8.80 9.61
N ILE A 267 0.07 7.81 9.37
CA ILE A 267 -1.36 8.04 9.20
C ILE A 267 -2.03 8.65 10.45
N LYS A 268 -1.60 8.27 11.65
CA LYS A 268 -2.13 8.84 12.90
C LYS A 268 -1.71 10.30 13.03
N TYR A 269 -0.47 10.61 12.66
CA TYR A 269 0.07 11.97 12.68
C TYR A 269 -0.66 12.86 11.67
N PHE A 270 -0.85 12.35 10.45
CA PHE A 270 -1.62 13.01 9.41
C PHE A 270 -3.05 13.31 9.87
N ARG A 271 -3.78 12.33 10.43
CA ARG A 271 -5.15 12.53 10.93
C ARG A 271 -5.23 13.53 12.09
N LYS A 272 -4.19 13.57 12.93
CA LYS A 272 -4.11 14.57 13.98
C LYS A 272 -3.96 15.98 13.40
N ALA A 273 -3.06 16.16 12.42
CA ALA A 273 -2.92 17.42 11.71
C ALA A 273 -4.22 17.81 10.99
N TRP A 274 -4.90 16.86 10.34
CA TRP A 274 -6.21 17.06 9.71
C TRP A 274 -7.24 17.63 10.70
N SER A 275 -7.34 17.03 11.89
CA SER A 275 -8.23 17.52 12.94
C SER A 275 -7.79 18.88 13.48
N GLU A 276 -6.49 19.14 13.65
CA GLU A 276 -5.97 20.44 14.09
C GLU A 276 -6.23 21.56 13.06
N MET A 277 -6.35 21.22 11.78
CA MET A 277 -6.78 22.13 10.71
C MET A 277 -8.30 22.41 10.73
N GLY A 278 -9.05 21.82 11.65
CA GLY A 278 -10.51 21.97 11.74
C GLY A 278 -11.28 21.24 10.64
N LEU A 279 -10.62 20.35 9.91
CA LEU A 279 -11.23 19.63 8.80
C LEU A 279 -12.05 18.45 9.32
N ARG A 280 -13.29 18.33 8.85
CA ARG A 280 -14.17 17.22 9.23
C ARG A 280 -13.71 15.90 8.61
N GLY A 281 -13.95 14.80 9.31
CA GLY A 281 -13.63 13.44 8.85
C GLY A 281 -12.26 12.94 9.33
N SER A 282 -11.88 11.73 8.89
CA SER A 282 -10.62 11.08 9.26
C SER A 282 -10.00 10.34 8.06
N PRO A 283 -9.66 11.09 6.98
CA PRO A 283 -9.24 10.48 5.74
C PRO A 283 -7.95 9.68 5.90
N THR A 284 -7.72 8.79 4.95
CA THR A 284 -6.43 8.15 4.72
C THR A 284 -5.62 8.93 3.69
N LEU A 285 -4.30 8.71 3.68
CA LEU A 285 -3.45 9.25 2.61
C LEU A 285 -3.82 8.69 1.23
N MET A 286 -4.48 7.53 1.16
CA MET A 286 -5.00 6.98 -0.09
C MET A 286 -6.22 7.75 -0.58
N ASP A 287 -7.07 8.22 0.34
CA ASP A 287 -8.29 8.95 0.00
C ASP A 287 -7.89 10.28 -0.67
N ILE A 288 -6.96 11.03 -0.06
CA ILE A 288 -6.39 12.27 -0.63
C ILE A 288 -5.71 12.03 -1.97
N ARG A 289 -4.86 11.00 -2.06
CA ARG A 289 -4.18 10.65 -3.32
C ARG A 289 -5.16 10.39 -4.46
N THR A 290 -6.31 9.79 -4.17
CA THR A 290 -7.29 9.44 -5.20
C THR A 290 -7.98 10.69 -5.77
N LEU A 291 -7.95 11.80 -5.05
CA LEU A 291 -8.53 13.10 -5.41
C LEU A 291 -7.55 14.02 -6.16
N SER A 292 -6.24 13.84 -5.96
CA SER A 292 -5.17 14.62 -6.61
C SER A 292 -5.28 14.80 -8.15
N PRO A 293 -5.76 13.82 -8.96
CA PRO A 293 -5.99 14.04 -10.39
C PRO A 293 -7.05 15.09 -10.72
N MET A 294 -8.01 15.30 -9.81
CA MET A 294 -9.10 16.28 -9.94
C MET A 294 -8.60 17.69 -9.57
N ILE A 295 -7.75 17.78 -8.54
CA ILE A 295 -7.10 19.01 -8.07
C ILE A 295 -6.28 19.68 -9.19
N ARG A 296 -5.57 18.90 -10.03
CA ARG A 296 -4.81 19.48 -11.15
C ARG A 296 -5.68 20.22 -12.18
N ARG A 297 -6.97 19.90 -12.29
CA ARG A 297 -7.91 20.63 -13.16
C ARG A 297 -8.43 21.93 -12.52
N CYS A 298 -8.48 22.00 -11.19
CA CYS A 298 -8.92 23.20 -10.45
C CYS A 298 -7.75 24.15 -10.16
N ALA A 299 -6.56 23.64 -9.84
CA ALA A 299 -5.37 24.44 -9.55
C ALA A 299 -4.86 25.22 -10.79
N SER A 300 -5.03 24.70 -12.01
CA SER A 300 -4.77 25.47 -13.23
C SER A 300 -5.70 26.67 -13.38
N MET A 301 -6.90 26.59 -12.81
CA MET A 301 -7.89 27.67 -12.82
C MET A 301 -7.60 28.70 -11.71
N TRP A 302 -7.10 28.27 -10.55
CA TRP A 302 -6.69 29.14 -9.45
C TRP A 302 -5.38 29.90 -9.72
N LEU A 303 -4.39 29.29 -10.38
CA LEU A 303 -3.17 29.99 -10.80
C LEU A 303 -3.46 31.09 -11.83
N HIS A 304 -4.52 30.96 -12.64
CA HIS A 304 -4.98 32.04 -13.52
C HIS A 304 -5.72 33.16 -12.77
N LEU A 305 -6.47 32.85 -11.71
CA LEU A 305 -7.16 33.85 -10.90
C LEU A 305 -6.21 34.64 -9.99
N CYS A 306 -5.19 34.01 -9.41
CA CYS A 306 -4.17 34.71 -8.62
C CYS A 306 -3.18 35.52 -9.47
N ALA A 307 -3.12 35.29 -10.79
CA ALA A 307 -2.35 36.12 -11.72
C ALA A 307 -3.14 37.35 -12.23
N MET A 308 -4.42 37.47 -11.84
CA MET A 308 -5.33 38.56 -12.24
C MET A 308 -5.75 39.48 -11.08
N MET A 309 -5.13 39.32 -9.89
CA MET A 309 -5.24 40.23 -8.75
C MET A 309 -3.86 40.74 -8.37
#